data_AF-A0ABD8B4I8-F1
#
_entry.id   AF-A0ABD8B4I8-F1
#
_cell.length_a   1.000
_cell.length_b   1.000
_cell.length_c   1.000
_cell.angle_alpha   90.00
_cell.angle_beta   90.00
_cell.angle_gamma   90.00
#
_symmetry.space_group_name_H-M   'P 1'
#
loop_
_entity.id
_entity.type
_entity.pdbx_description
1 polymer ?
#
loop_
_entity_poly.entity_id
_entity_poly.type
_entity_poly.pdbx_seq_one_letter_code
_entity_poly.pdbx_strand_id
1 'polypeptide(L)'
;MRRRAAEDTRLSPADAVRLLNDPAAHVRGTAMRNLRLPARVLAELLHDRDTACAAVTNPAIPVPVLHRILAAAAAAVAARR
;
A
#
# COMPACT_ATOMS: atom_id res chain seq x y z
N MET A 1 -7.03 12.55 17.00
CA MET A 1 -8.11 11.60 16.66
C MET A 1 -7.83 10.80 15.38
N ARG A 2 -7.62 11.43 14.21
CA ARG A 2 -7.45 10.70 12.92
C ARG A 2 -6.29 9.68 12.86
N ARG A 3 -5.15 9.99 13.48
CA ARG A 3 -4.03 9.03 13.60
C ARG A 3 -4.44 7.73 14.32
N ARG A 4 -5.08 7.85 15.48
CA ARG A 4 -5.55 6.69 16.25
C ARG A 4 -6.57 5.86 15.47
N ALA A 5 -7.41 6.50 14.65
CA ALA A 5 -8.33 5.79 13.79
C ALA A 5 -7.60 4.97 12.71
N ALA A 6 -6.53 5.51 12.11
CA ALA A 6 -5.71 4.79 11.15
C ALA A 6 -4.98 3.57 11.77
N GLU A 7 -4.61 3.68 13.05
CA GLU A 7 -3.96 2.61 13.82
C GLU A 7 -4.96 1.54 14.32
N ASP A 8 -6.27 1.80 14.27
CA ASP A 8 -7.29 0.84 14.72
C ASP A 8 -7.38 -0.33 13.72
N THR A 9 -7.03 -1.52 14.20
CA THR A 9 -7.07 -2.76 13.41
C THR A 9 -8.49 -3.16 13.02
N ARG A 10 -9.52 -2.60 13.69
CA ARG A 10 -10.94 -2.83 13.40
C ARG A 10 -11.52 -1.80 12.43
N LEU A 11 -10.72 -0.82 11.99
CA LEU A 11 -11.16 0.19 11.02
C LEU A 11 -11.82 -0.49 9.82
N SER A 12 -12.94 0.07 9.36
CA SER A 12 -13.64 -0.45 8.20
C SER A 12 -12.75 -0.30 6.95
N PRO A 13 -12.83 -1.22 5.97
CA PRO A 13 -12.11 -1.07 4.71
C PRO A 13 -12.41 0.26 4.01
N ALA A 14 -13.67 0.72 4.05
CA ALA A 14 -14.07 1.98 3.44
C ALA A 14 -13.41 3.20 4.10
N ASP A 15 -13.31 3.22 5.43
CA ASP A 15 -12.65 4.31 6.14
C ASP A 15 -11.13 4.27 5.94
N ALA A 16 -10.53 3.07 5.88
CA ALA A 16 -9.11 2.93 5.53
C ALA A 16 -8.81 3.53 4.15
N VAL A 17 -9.67 3.28 3.16
CA VAL A 17 -9.55 3.88 1.82
C VAL A 17 -9.71 5.39 1.87
N ARG A 18 -10.65 5.93 2.64
CA ARG A 18 -10.81 7.39 2.80
C ARG A 18 -9.56 8.06 3.38
N LEU A 19 -8.90 7.40 4.33
CA LEU A 19 -7.68 7.92 4.96
C LEU A 19 -6.44 7.90 4.05
N LEU A 20 -6.49 7.20 2.90
CA LEU A 20 -5.44 7.30 1.88
C LEU A 20 -5.33 8.70 1.28
N ASN A 21 -6.41 9.49 1.36
CA ASN A 21 -6.45 10.88 0.88
C ASN A 21 -6.29 11.91 2.02
N ASP A 22 -5.87 11.47 3.22
CA ASP A 22 -5.69 12.38 4.34
C ASP A 22 -4.58 13.41 4.04
N PRO A 23 -4.75 14.71 4.36
CA PRO A 23 -3.72 15.71 4.13
C PRO A 23 -2.42 15.40 4.88
N ALA A 24 -2.48 14.71 6.02
CA ALA A 24 -1.32 14.37 6.81
C ALA A 24 -0.64 13.08 6.29
N ALA A 25 0.61 13.19 5.85
CA ALA A 25 1.38 12.08 5.30
C ALA A 25 1.49 10.86 6.25
N HIS A 26 1.60 11.10 7.55
CA HIS A 26 1.65 10.03 8.54
C HIS A 26 0.33 9.25 8.64
N VAL A 27 -0.82 9.90 8.44
CA VAL A 27 -2.12 9.22 8.44
C VAL A 27 -2.27 8.37 7.19
N ARG A 28 -1.87 8.89 6.02
CA ARG A 28 -1.84 8.12 4.76
C ARG A 28 -0.95 6.89 4.88
N GLY A 29 0.25 7.05 5.45
CA GLY A 29 1.20 5.95 5.67
C GLY A 29 0.63 4.85 6.54
N THR A 30 -0.04 5.21 7.64
CA THR A 30 -0.72 4.22 8.50
C THR A 30 -1.88 3.54 7.76
N ALA A 31 -2.73 4.30 7.07
CA ALA A 31 -3.86 3.75 6.32
C ALA A 31 -3.41 2.76 5.22
N MET A 32 -2.31 3.08 4.53
CA MET A 32 -1.73 2.24 3.49
C MET A 32 -1.16 0.92 4.00
N ARG A 33 -0.88 0.80 5.30
CA ARG A 33 -0.43 -0.44 5.96
C ARG A 33 -1.56 -1.23 6.60
N ASN A 34 -2.80 -0.80 6.43
CA ASN A 34 -3.96 -1.50 6.98
C ASN A 34 -4.15 -2.85 6.26
N LEU A 35 -4.28 -3.92 7.06
CA LEU A 35 -4.43 -5.30 6.59
C LEU A 35 -5.73 -5.55 5.81
N ARG A 36 -6.72 -4.67 6.00
CA ARG A 36 -8.07 -4.79 5.43
C ARG A 36 -8.27 -3.94 4.19
N LEU A 37 -7.21 -3.34 3.63
CA LEU A 37 -7.32 -2.64 2.36
C LEU A 37 -7.79 -3.61 1.27
N PRO A 38 -8.79 -3.24 0.46
CA PRO A 38 -9.21 -4.06 -0.66
C PRO A 38 -8.06 -4.31 -1.63
N ALA A 39 -7.92 -5.54 -2.12
CA ALA A 39 -6.84 -5.93 -3.02
C ALA A 39 -6.76 -5.04 -4.27
N ARG A 40 -7.91 -4.61 -4.81
CA ARG A 40 -7.97 -3.68 -5.94
C ARG A 40 -7.31 -2.33 -5.63
N VAL A 41 -7.61 -1.75 -4.47
CA VAL A 41 -7.02 -0.46 -4.07
C VAL A 41 -5.52 -0.63 -3.86
N LEU A 42 -5.10 -1.72 -3.23
CA LEU A 42 -3.67 -2.01 -3.05
C LEU A 42 -2.95 -2.20 -4.39
N ALA A 43 -3.60 -2.84 -5.36
CA ALA A 43 -3.07 -2.95 -6.71
C ALA A 43 -2.93 -1.57 -7.37
N GLU A 44 -3.95 -0.72 -7.30
CA GLU A 44 -3.88 0.66 -7.84
C GLU A 44 -2.71 1.44 -7.23
N LEU A 45 -2.52 1.36 -5.90
CA LEU A 45 -1.39 1.99 -5.21
C LEU A 45 -0.02 1.43 -5.62
N LEU A 46 0.06 0.14 -5.97
CA LEU A 46 1.29 -0.49 -6.46
C LEU A 46 1.64 -0.11 -7.90
N HIS A 47 0.65 0.31 -8.70
CA HIS A 47 0.85 0.76 -10.07
C HIS A 47 1.14 2.28 -10.17
N ASP A 48 0.80 3.04 -9.14
CA ASP A 48 1.13 4.46 -9.06
C ASP A 48 2.56 4.70 -8.58
N ARG A 49 3.30 5.54 -9.31
CA ARG A 49 4.73 5.78 -9.06
C ARG A 49 4.99 6.41 -7.69
N ASP A 50 4.11 7.29 -7.24
CA ASP A 50 4.31 8.06 -6.02
C ASP A 50 3.94 7.23 -4.78
N THR A 51 3.04 6.26 -4.93
CA THR A 51 2.60 5.41 -3.81
C THR A 51 3.24 4.03 -3.78
N ALA A 52 3.76 3.50 -4.90
CA ALA A 52 4.25 2.12 -5.00
C ALA A 52 5.29 1.75 -3.93
N CYS A 53 6.26 2.65 -3.68
CA CYS A 53 7.34 2.44 -2.70
C CYS A 53 6.80 2.19 -1.29
N ALA A 54 5.71 2.86 -0.94
CA ALA A 54 5.12 2.74 0.39
C ALA A 54 4.05 1.64 0.44
N ALA A 55 3.30 1.44 -0.65
CA ALA A 55 2.30 0.37 -0.79
C ALA A 55 2.91 -1.03 -0.71
N VAL A 56 4.11 -1.24 -1.28
CA VAL A 56 4.80 -2.55 -1.25
C VAL A 56 5.14 -3.01 0.18
N THR A 57 5.14 -2.10 1.15
CA THR A 57 5.38 -2.40 2.57
C THR A 57 4.11 -2.84 3.32
N ASN A 58 2.96 -2.90 2.66
CA ASN A 58 1.72 -3.32 3.28
C ASN A 58 1.80 -4.81 3.70
N PRO A 59 1.56 -5.15 4.97
CA PRO A 59 1.63 -6.53 5.47
C PRO A 59 0.55 -7.47 4.91
N ALA A 60 -0.49 -6.96 4.26
CA ALA A 60 -1.49 -7.75 3.54
C ALA A 60 -0.96 -8.33 2.21
N ILE A 61 0.20 -7.87 1.73
CA ILE A 61 0.82 -8.42 0.51
C ILE A 61 1.46 -9.76 0.85
N PRO A 62 1.04 -10.87 0.23
CA PRO A 62 1.67 -12.16 0.45
C PRO A 62 3.14 -12.17 -0.03
N VAL A 63 4.02 -12.83 0.71
CA VAL A 63 5.46 -12.95 0.36
C VAL A 63 5.70 -13.42 -1.08
N PRO A 64 4.96 -14.41 -1.64
CA PRO A 64 5.12 -14.79 -3.05
C PRO A 64 4.84 -13.65 -4.03
N VAL A 65 3.95 -12.71 -3.69
CA VAL A 65 3.67 -11.53 -4.52
C VAL A 65 4.84 -10.55 -4.46
N LEU A 66 5.47 -10.35 -3.30
CA LEU A 66 6.68 -9.54 -3.18
C LEU A 66 7.81 -10.08 -4.06
N HIS A 67 8.02 -11.40 -4.07
CA HIS A 67 9.01 -12.02 -4.95
C HIS A 67 8.71 -11.78 -6.44
N ARG A 68 7.44 -11.83 -6.85
CA ARG A 68 7.04 -11.51 -8.24
C ARG A 68 7.32 -10.06 -8.60
N ILE A 69 7.04 -9.13 -7.69
CA ILE A 69 7.33 -7.70 -7.90
C ILE A 69 8.84 -7.50 -8.08
N LEU A 70 9.66 -8.11 -7.22
CA LEU A 70 11.12 -8.04 -7.32
C LEU A 70 11.64 -8.64 -8.63
N ALA A 71 11.13 -9.80 -9.04
CA ALA A 71 11.50 -10.44 -10.30
C ALA A 71 11.14 -9.56 -11.51
N ALA A 72 9.93 -8.98 -11.53
CA ALA A 72 9.50 -8.07 -12.59
C ALA A 72 10.36 -6.80 -12.65
N ALA A 73 10.70 -6.23 -11.49
CA ALA A 73 11.57 -5.06 -11.41
C ALA A 73 12.99 -5.37 -11.93
N ALA A 74 13.56 -6.52 -11.55
CA ALA A 74 14.87 -6.96 -12.05
C ALA A 74 14.88 -7.14 -13.57
N ALA A 75 13.84 -7.76 -14.14
CA ALA A 75 13.69 -7.90 -15.58
C ALA A 75 13.57 -6.54 -16.30
N ALA A 76 12.79 -5.61 -15.74
CA ALA A 76 12.65 -4.26 -16.29
C ALA A 76 13.97 -3.46 -16.26
N VAL A 77 14.80 -3.64 -15.22
CA VAL A 77 16.14 -3.03 -15.16
C VAL A 77 17.07 -3.66 -16.19
N ALA A 78 17.04 -4.98 -16.36
CA ALA A 78 17.86 -5.68 -17.35
C ALA A 78 17.51 -5.27 -18.79
N ALA A 79 16.23 -5.09 -19.10
CA ALA A 79 15.77 -4.65 -20.43
C ALA A 79 16.13 -3.19 -20.78
N ARG A 80 16.57 -2.39 -19.80
CA ARG A 80 17.01 -1.00 -19.99
C ARG A 80 18.53 -0.87 -20.16
N ARG A 81 19.27 -1.97 -20.08
CA ARG A 81 20.72 -2.04 -20.31
C ARG A 81 21.00 -2.53 -21.72
#